data_AF-A0A0A9HDV4-F1
#
_entry.id   AF-A0A0A9HDV4-F1
#
_cell.length_a   1.000
_cell.length_b   1.000
_cell.length_c   1.000
_cell.angle_alpha   90.00
_cell.angle_beta   90.00
_cell.angle_gamma   90.00
#
_symmetry.space_group_name_H-M   'P 1'
#
loop_
_entity.id
_entity.type
_entity.pdbx_description
1 polymer ?
#
loop_
_entity_poly.entity_id
_entity_poly.type
_entity_poly.pdbx_seq_one_letter_code
_entity_poly.pdbx_strand_id
1 'polypeptide(L)'
;MPFQPNEGTWGAVLNGCRREGNLGLATKVTDRLIELQPERAAGHLALLSNMYADVGQWEQTQMVRERVAALNAEKPAGTSWVNQNQSIMVVP
;
A
#
# COMPACT_ATOMS: atom_id res chain seq x y z
N MET A 1 9.32 2.63 24.70
CA MET A 1 8.07 2.03 25.23
C MET A 1 8.11 0.52 24.97
N PRO A 2 7.87 -0.36 25.95
CA PRO A 2 8.02 -1.81 25.79
C PRO A 2 6.68 -2.45 25.41
N PHE A 3 6.05 -1.95 24.34
CA PHE A 3 4.91 -2.61 23.71
C PHE A 3 5.33 -2.94 22.29
N GLN A 4 5.13 -4.19 21.87
CA GLN A 4 5.30 -4.53 20.46
C GLN A 4 4.34 -3.63 19.66
N PRO A 5 4.86 -2.75 18.79
CA PRO A 5 4.02 -1.83 18.04
C PRO A 5 3.04 -2.66 17.20
N ASN A 6 1.77 -2.50 17.52
CA ASN A 6 0.66 -3.11 16.80
C ASN A 6 0.43 -2.39 15.46
N GLU A 7 -0.42 -2.95 14.61
CA GLU A 7 -0.78 -2.37 13.30
C GLU A 7 -1.17 -0.90 13.41
N GLY A 8 -1.99 -0.54 14.40
CA GLY A 8 -2.41 0.84 14.62
C GLY A 8 -1.23 1.79 14.90
N THR A 9 -0.22 1.31 15.63
CA THR A 9 0.99 2.10 15.92
C THR A 9 1.81 2.32 14.66
N TRP A 10 2.04 1.28 13.87
CA TRP A 10 2.77 1.42 12.60
C TRP A 10 1.99 2.21 11.55
N GLY A 11 0.65 2.07 11.51
CA GLY A 11 -0.22 2.89 10.67
C GLY A 11 -0.16 4.38 11.05
N ALA A 12 -0.10 4.70 12.34
CA ALA A 12 0.11 6.06 12.81
C ALA A 12 1.49 6.61 12.42
N VAL A 13 2.55 5.79 12.55
CA VAL A 13 3.90 6.16 12.10
C VAL A 13 3.94 6.38 10.58
N LEU A 14 3.29 5.53 9.78
CA LEU A 14 3.21 5.68 8.33
C LEU A 14 2.51 6.99 7.94
N ASN A 15 1.41 7.33 8.61
CA ASN A 15 0.72 8.60 8.37
C ASN A 15 1.58 9.81 8.79
N GLY A 16 2.37 9.68 9.85
CA GLY A 16 3.40 10.65 10.21
C GLY A 16 4.46 10.82 9.10
N CYS A 17 4.97 9.71 8.56
CA CYS A 17 5.93 9.73 7.46
C CYS A 17 5.34 10.39 6.20
N ARG A 18 4.04 10.20 5.94
CA ARG A 18 3.30 10.88 4.86
C ARG A 18 3.29 12.39 5.03
N ARG A 19 3.00 12.88 6.24
CA ARG A 19 2.95 14.32 6.52
C ARG A 19 4.31 15.00 6.40
N GLU A 20 5.37 14.32 6.83
CA GLU A 20 6.75 14.82 6.78
C GLU A 20 7.44 14.56 5.42
N GLY A 21 6.79 13.84 4.49
CA GLY A 21 7.38 13.46 3.20
C GLY A 21 8.57 12.51 3.31
N ASN A 22 8.72 11.80 4.44
CA ASN A 22 9.86 10.92 4.68
C ASN A 22 9.61 9.53 4.06
N LEU A 23 9.90 9.41 2.77
CA LEU A 23 9.70 8.18 1.99
C LEU A 23 10.53 7.01 2.52
N GLY A 24 11.78 7.25 2.93
CA GLY A 24 12.66 6.18 3.41
C GLY A 24 12.15 5.51 4.70
N LEU A 25 11.58 6.30 5.61
CA LEU A 25 10.88 5.75 6.78
C LEU A 25 9.55 5.10 6.39
N ALA A 26 8.80 5.69 5.47
CA ALA A 26 7.53 5.12 4.99
C ALA A 26 7.73 3.73 4.38
N THR A 27 8.79 3.51 3.60
CA THR A 27 9.12 2.19 3.03
C THR A 27 9.37 1.17 4.12
N LYS A 28 10.26 1.49 5.09
CA LYS A 28 10.59 0.58 6.20
C LYS A 28 9.39 0.21 7.05
N VAL A 29 8.53 1.20 7.34
CA VAL A 29 7.29 1.00 8.11
C VAL A 29 6.30 0.14 7.33
N THR A 30 6.20 0.37 6.01
CA THR A 30 5.32 -0.41 5.13
C THR A 30 5.79 -1.86 5.04
N ASP A 31 7.08 -2.12 4.84
CA ASP A 31 7.64 -3.48 4.84
C ASP A 31 7.34 -4.19 6.17
N ARG A 32 7.50 -3.50 7.32
CA ARG A 32 7.17 -4.07 8.62
C ARG A 32 5.67 -4.36 8.80
N LEU A 33 4.81 -3.51 8.28
CA LEU A 33 3.35 -3.73 8.28
C LEU A 33 2.96 -4.94 7.44
N ILE A 34 3.62 -5.15 6.29
CA ILE A 34 3.40 -6.32 5.43
C ILE A 34 3.83 -7.60 6.14
N GLU A 35 4.99 -7.59 6.82
CA GLU A 35 5.45 -8.73 7.62
C GLU A 35 4.49 -9.08 8.77
N LEU A 36 3.90 -8.05 9.40
CA LEU A 36 2.96 -8.23 10.52
C LEU A 36 1.57 -8.67 10.04
N GLN A 37 1.08 -8.13 8.92
CA GLN A 37 -0.26 -8.39 8.37
C GLN A 37 -0.21 -8.52 6.85
N PRO A 38 0.23 -9.67 6.33
CA PRO A 38 0.31 -9.89 4.89
C PRO A 38 -1.05 -9.82 4.20
N GLU A 39 -2.15 -10.11 4.91
CA GLU A 39 -3.51 -10.01 4.38
C GLU A 39 -3.90 -8.57 3.98
N ARG A 40 -3.39 -7.59 4.74
CA ARG A 40 -3.65 -6.15 4.57
C ARG A 40 -2.53 -5.41 3.83
N ALA A 41 -1.51 -6.14 3.38
CA ALA A 41 -0.35 -5.63 2.67
C ALA A 41 -0.72 -4.73 1.48
N ALA A 42 -1.75 -5.10 0.72
CA ALA A 42 -2.23 -4.34 -0.44
C ALA A 42 -2.63 -2.89 -0.07
N GLY A 43 -3.30 -2.69 1.08
CA GLY A 43 -3.72 -1.36 1.53
C GLY A 43 -2.53 -0.49 1.96
N HIS A 44 -1.56 -1.07 2.67
CA HIS A 44 -0.36 -0.34 3.10
C HIS A 44 0.55 0.02 1.92
N LEU A 45 0.72 -0.88 0.95
CA LEU A 45 1.46 -0.61 -0.28
C LEU A 45 0.75 0.45 -1.14
N ALA A 46 -0.58 0.44 -1.24
CA ALA A 46 -1.30 1.48 -1.96
C ALA A 46 -1.04 2.89 -1.38
N LEU A 47 -0.97 3.02 -0.05
CA LEU A 47 -0.60 4.26 0.61
C LEU A 47 0.84 4.70 0.27
N LEU A 48 1.79 3.76 0.31
CA LEU A 48 3.18 4.03 -0.07
C LEU A 48 3.31 4.44 -1.55
N SER A 49 2.54 3.82 -2.45
CA SER A 49 2.49 4.18 -3.88
C SER A 49 2.02 5.63 -4.06
N ASN A 50 0.99 6.05 -3.32
CA ASN A 50 0.51 7.43 -3.39
C ASN A 50 1.57 8.42 -2.87
N MET A 51 2.29 8.09 -1.81
CA MET A 51 3.38 8.93 -1.31
C MET A 51 4.51 9.12 -2.33
N TYR A 52 4.86 8.07 -3.07
CA TYR A 52 5.82 8.19 -4.17
C TYR A 52 5.28 9.02 -5.33
N ALA A 53 3.98 8.91 -5.64
CA ALA A 53 3.35 9.73 -6.69
C ALA A 53 3.32 11.22 -6.31
N ASP A 54 3.05 11.55 -5.04
CA ASP A 54 2.99 12.92 -4.53
C ASP A 54 4.32 13.68 -4.71
N VAL A 55 5.45 12.96 -4.69
CA VAL A 55 6.80 13.54 -4.91
C VAL A 55 7.32 13.35 -6.34
N GLY A 56 6.50 12.83 -7.26
CA GLY A 56 6.87 12.58 -8.65
C GLY A 56 7.81 11.39 -8.88
N GLN A 57 7.93 10.47 -7.92
CA GLN A 57 8.71 9.23 -8.06
C GLN A 57 7.87 8.14 -8.72
N TRP A 58 7.62 8.30 -10.02
CA TRP A 58 6.76 7.41 -10.80
C TRP A 58 7.28 5.98 -10.92
N GLU A 59 8.61 5.80 -11.01
CA GLU A 59 9.24 4.47 -11.03
C GLU A 59 8.92 3.68 -9.75
N GLN A 60 9.07 4.32 -8.60
CA GLN A 60 8.81 3.69 -7.30
C GLN A 60 7.31 3.45 -7.10
N THR A 61 6.48 4.35 -7.61
CA THR A 61 5.02 4.17 -7.68
C THR A 61 4.66 2.90 -8.48
N GLN A 62 5.29 2.70 -9.64
CA GLN A 62 5.06 1.52 -10.48
C GLN A 62 5.53 0.23 -9.79
N MET A 63 6.74 0.21 -9.23
CA MET A 63 7.27 -0.95 -8.50
C MET A 63 6.33 -1.39 -7.37
N VAL A 64 5.78 -0.43 -6.61
CA VAL A 64 4.84 -0.73 -5.53
C VAL A 64 3.53 -1.29 -6.07
N ARG A 65 3.01 -0.76 -7.19
CA ARG A 65 1.79 -1.28 -7.84
C ARG A 65 1.96 -2.70 -8.36
N GLU A 66 3.11 -3.04 -8.93
CA GLU A 66 3.44 -4.40 -9.35
C GLU A 66 3.45 -5.35 -8.16
N ARG A 67 3.99 -4.91 -7.01
CA ARG A 67 3.99 -5.67 -5.76
C ARG A 67 2.57 -5.93 -5.24
N VAL A 68 1.69 -4.92 -5.31
CA VAL A 68 0.25 -5.07 -4.96
C VAL A 68 -0.44 -6.05 -5.91
N ALA A 69 -0.19 -5.95 -7.21
CA ALA A 69 -0.76 -6.86 -8.19
C ALA A 69 -0.31 -8.31 -7.96
N ALA A 70 0.97 -8.53 -7.65
CA ALA A 70 1.50 -9.84 -7.30
C ALA A 70 0.85 -10.41 -6.02
N LEU A 71 0.70 -9.60 -4.97
CA LEU A 71 0.01 -9.99 -3.72
C LEU A 71 -1.45 -10.37 -3.96
N ASN A 72 -2.14 -9.66 -4.86
CA ASN A 72 -3.52 -9.98 -5.22
C ASN A 72 -3.62 -11.20 -6.15
N ALA A 73 -2.58 -11.50 -6.94
CA ALA A 73 -2.52 -12.66 -7.82
C ALA A 73 -2.20 -13.96 -7.07
N GLU A 74 -1.46 -13.91 -5.96
CA GLU A 74 -1.21 -15.07 -5.09
C GLU A 74 -2.41 -15.46 -4.21
N LYS A 75 -3.38 -14.56 -4.00
CA LYS A 75 -4.65 -14.94 -3.35
C LYS A 75 -5.43 -15.83 -4.32
N PRO A 76 -5.64 -17.13 -4.04
CA PRO A 76 -6.40 -18.01 -4.92
C PRO A 76 -7.77 -17.39 -5.17
N ALA A 77 -8.18 -17.36 -6.44
CA ALA A 77 -9.41 -16.79 -6.94
C ALA A 77 -10.63 -17.32 -6.14
N GLY A 78 -11.04 -16.58 -5.11
CA GLY A 78 -12.01 -17.12 -4.16
C GLY A 78 -12.23 -16.25 -2.92
N THR A 79 -12.27 -14.93 -3.04
CA THR A 79 -13.09 -14.05 -2.17
C THR A 79 -13.01 -12.62 -2.70
N SER A 80 -14.14 -12.14 -3.19
CA SER A 80 -14.35 -10.82 -3.79
C SER A 80 -13.92 -9.69 -2.87
N TRP A 81 -12.92 -8.90 -3.27
CA TRP A 81 -12.70 -7.56 -2.70
C TRP A 81 -12.56 -6.57 -3.84
N VAL A 82 -13.73 -6.05 -4.24
CA VAL A 82 -13.99 -4.86 -5.07
C VAL A 82 -13.01 -4.66 -6.23
N ASN A 83 -13.37 -5.25 -7.38
CA ASN A 83 -12.91 -4.78 -8.67
C ASN A 83 -13.34 -3.34 -8.86
N GLN A 84 -12.37 -2.44 -8.80
CA GLN A 84 -12.45 -1.14 -9.42
C GLN A 84 -12.50 -1.37 -10.95
N ASN A 85 -13.45 -0.69 -11.61
CA ASN A 85 -13.57 -0.48 -13.06
C ASN A 85 -14.57 -1.36 -13.84
N GLN A 86 -15.86 -1.01 -13.78
CA GLN A 86 -16.78 -1.27 -14.90
C GLN A 86 -16.68 -0.12 -15.90
N SER A 87 -16.01 -0.43 -17.01
CA SER A 87 -16.38 -0.13 -18.40
C SER A 87 -16.75 1.29 -18.80
N ILE A 88 -15.86 1.87 -19.60
CA ILE A 88 -16.17 2.60 -20.84
C ILE A 88 -17.44 2.01 -21.50
N MET A 89 -18.46 2.84 -21.70
CA MET A 89 -19.55 2.54 -22.63
C MET A 89 -19.82 3.75 -23.52
N VAL A 90 -19.98 3.41 -24.79
CA VAL A 90 -20.12 4.19 -26.02
C VAL A 90 -21.35 5.12 -25.99
N VAL A 91 -21.13 6.36 -26.47
CA VAL A 91 -21.94 7.27 -27.33
C VAL A 91 -23.48 7.10 -27.39
N PRO A 92 -24.22 8.21 -27.33
CA PRO A 92 -25.33 8.49 -28.26
C PRO A 92 -25.00 9.60 -29.27
#